data_AF-A0A7S2GMP5-F1
#
_entry.id   AF-A0A7S2GMP5-F1
#
_cell.length_a   1.000
_cell.length_b   1.000
_cell.length_c   1.000
_cell.angle_alpha   90.00
_cell.angle_beta   90.00
_cell.angle_gamma   90.00
#
_symmetry.space_group_name_H-M   'P 1'
#
loop_
_entity.id
_entity.type
_entity.pdbx_description
1 polymer ?
#
loop_
_entity_poly.entity_id
_entity_poly.type
_entity_poly.pdbx_seq_one_letter_code
_entity_poly.pdbx_strand_id
1 'polypeptide(L)'
;MDGDQLLYREGMDASVQAAQKRTANRVPLKTCKLMDETGDVLPEWEALAKTADRDYLPEEEEAAFTALGLRDAEDGGAACQDVPRALFLLGPSGARKGLVLNELKAKLNLTKTGSQVYNTVIMDGSVLRNAHKGYQKLVNAALEKGCALEEADDLIHLYLMKLKKRMIEMATDARCKRNILMPLTCSNYKVCVQDINAFKANGYDV
;
A
#
# COMPACT_ATOMS: atom_id res chain seq x y z
N MET A 1 -10.82 -14.43 35.58
CA MET A 1 -10.34 -14.61 34.18
C MET A 1 -11.56 -14.45 33.32
N ASP A 2 -11.66 -13.33 32.62
CA ASP A 2 -12.88 -12.88 31.94
C ASP A 2 -13.16 -13.66 30.65
N GLY A 3 -14.40 -14.10 30.49
CA GLY A 3 -14.88 -14.91 29.36
C GLY A 3 -14.75 -14.25 27.99
N ASP A 4 -14.58 -12.92 27.94
CA ASP A 4 -14.40 -12.17 26.70
C ASP A 4 -13.05 -12.42 26.00
N GLN A 5 -12.01 -12.83 26.74
CA GLN A 5 -10.72 -13.17 26.13
C GLN A 5 -10.71 -14.53 25.41
N LEU A 6 -11.62 -15.43 25.78
CA LEU A 6 -11.74 -16.77 25.20
C LEU A 6 -12.46 -16.73 23.84
N LEU A 7 -13.56 -15.97 23.75
CA LEU A 7 -14.31 -15.79 22.49
C LEU A 7 -13.49 -15.07 21.41
N TYR A 8 -12.58 -14.16 21.81
CA TYR A 8 -11.69 -13.45 20.90
C TYR A 8 -10.62 -14.35 20.27
N ARG A 9 -10.11 -15.34 21.02
CA ARG A 9 -9.13 -16.31 20.53
C ARG A 9 -9.73 -17.30 19.55
N GLU A 10 -10.94 -17.82 19.82
CA GLU A 10 -11.61 -18.78 18.95
C GLU A 10 -12.03 -18.18 17.60
N GLY A 11 -12.45 -16.91 17.58
CA GLY A 11 -12.75 -16.18 16.34
C GLY A 11 -11.50 -15.87 15.48
N MET A 12 -10.35 -15.63 16.13
CA MET A 12 -9.07 -15.43 15.43
C MET A 12 -8.61 -16.71 14.73
N ASP A 13 -8.69 -17.87 15.40
CA ASP A 13 -8.29 -19.14 14.80
C ASP A 13 -9.14 -19.51 13.59
N ALA A 14 -10.45 -19.26 13.63
CA ALA A 14 -11.34 -19.53 12.48
C ALA A 14 -11.03 -18.65 11.25
N SER A 15 -10.75 -17.36 11.45
CA SER A 15 -10.44 -16.43 10.35
C SER A 15 -9.05 -16.68 9.73
N VAL A 16 -8.06 -17.03 10.57
CA VAL A 16 -6.72 -17.43 10.14
C VAL A 16 -6.78 -18.75 9.37
N GLN A 17 -7.52 -19.75 9.87
CA GLN A 17 -7.71 -21.03 9.18
C GLN A 17 -8.48 -20.88 7.87
N ALA A 18 -9.48 -20.00 7.79
CA ALA A 18 -10.18 -19.70 6.55
C ALA A 18 -9.28 -19.01 5.50
N ALA A 19 -8.42 -18.09 5.94
CA ALA A 19 -7.42 -17.44 5.09
C ALA A 19 -6.33 -18.43 4.63
N GLN A 20 -5.91 -19.36 5.49
CA GLN A 20 -4.99 -20.45 5.17
C GLN A 20 -5.61 -21.45 4.16
N LYS A 21 -6.87 -21.84 4.34
CA LYS A 21 -7.59 -22.70 3.38
C LYS A 21 -7.76 -22.06 2.01
N ARG A 22 -8.02 -20.74 1.95
CA ARG A 22 -8.08 -19.99 0.67
C ARG A 22 -6.72 -19.88 -0.03
N THR A 23 -5.61 -19.98 0.70
CA THR A 23 -4.25 -19.96 0.11
C THR A 23 -3.77 -21.35 -0.29
N ALA A 24 -4.24 -22.42 0.36
CA ALA A 24 -3.89 -23.80 0.01
C ALA A 24 -4.41 -24.25 -1.38
N ASN A 25 -5.46 -23.61 -1.91
CA ASN A 25 -6.05 -23.92 -3.22
C ASN A 25 -5.61 -22.96 -4.35
N ARG A 26 -4.61 -22.10 -4.14
CA ARG A 26 -4.08 -21.27 -5.23
C ARG A 26 -3.08 -22.09 -6.03
N VAL A 27 -3.44 -22.44 -7.26
CA VAL A 27 -2.47 -22.88 -8.27
C VAL A 27 -1.43 -21.77 -8.42
N PRO A 28 -0.13 -22.05 -8.25
CA PRO A 28 0.90 -21.04 -8.46
C PRO A 28 0.82 -20.55 -9.90
N LEU A 29 0.70 -19.24 -10.07
CA LEU A 29 0.75 -18.61 -11.39
C LEU A 29 2.14 -18.83 -11.99
N LYS A 30 2.20 -19.04 -13.30
CA LYS A 30 3.48 -19.03 -14.02
C LYS A 30 3.99 -17.59 -14.07
N THR A 31 5.30 -17.39 -14.16
CA THR A 31 5.86 -16.08 -14.47
C THR A 31 5.86 -15.89 -15.99
N CYS A 32 5.29 -14.78 -16.46
CA CYS A 32 5.45 -14.31 -17.83
C CYS A 32 6.51 -13.21 -17.83
N LYS A 33 7.29 -13.13 -18.91
CA LYS A 33 8.16 -11.99 -19.15
C LYS A 33 7.36 -10.85 -19.76
N LEU A 34 7.57 -9.64 -19.25
CA LEU A 34 7.09 -8.41 -19.88
C LEU A 34 8.05 -7.92 -20.97
N MET A 35 9.35 -8.11 -20.72
CA MET A 35 10.44 -7.62 -21.55
C MET A 35 11.33 -8.78 -22.02
N ASP A 36 12.00 -8.59 -23.15
CA ASP A 36 13.01 -9.54 -23.64
C ASP A 36 14.36 -9.36 -22.90
N GLU A 37 15.42 -9.98 -23.43
CA GLU A 37 16.75 -9.91 -22.83
C GLU A 37 17.46 -8.55 -23.07
N THR A 38 16.99 -7.75 -24.03
CA THR A 38 17.50 -6.39 -24.26
C THR A 38 16.78 -5.35 -23.42
N GLY A 39 15.69 -5.74 -22.75
CA GLY A 39 14.85 -4.86 -21.94
C GLY A 39 13.72 -4.20 -22.74
N ASP A 40 13.49 -4.64 -23.97
CA ASP A 40 12.40 -4.15 -24.81
C ASP A 40 11.11 -4.88 -24.45
N VAL A 41 9.98 -4.14 -24.41
CA VAL A 41 8.67 -4.72 -24.11
C VAL A 41 8.27 -5.66 -25.24
N LEU A 42 7.85 -6.89 -24.89
CA LEU A 42 7.43 -7.87 -25.88
C LEU A 42 6.17 -7.39 -26.64
N PRO A 43 6.06 -7.69 -27.96
CA PRO A 43 4.97 -7.19 -28.81
C PRO A 43 3.55 -7.45 -28.26
N GLU A 44 3.33 -8.59 -27.61
CA GLU A 44 2.03 -8.93 -27.03
C GLU A 44 1.62 -8.06 -25.84
N TRP A 45 2.56 -7.31 -25.26
CA TRP A 45 2.34 -6.42 -24.11
C TRP A 45 2.46 -4.94 -24.45
N GLU A 46 3.07 -4.56 -25.57
CA GLU A 46 3.38 -3.16 -25.93
C GLU A 46 2.21 -2.18 -25.72
N ALA A 47 1.03 -2.52 -26.23
CA ALA A 47 -0.14 -1.64 -26.12
C ALA A 47 -0.57 -1.44 -24.66
N LEU A 48 -0.52 -2.48 -23.85
CA LEU A 48 -0.88 -2.44 -22.43
C LEU A 48 0.21 -1.75 -21.60
N ALA A 49 1.47 -2.06 -21.88
CA ALA A 49 2.64 -1.44 -21.26
C ALA A 49 2.61 0.08 -21.46
N LYS A 50 2.30 0.55 -22.68
CA LYS A 50 2.11 1.98 -22.96
C LYS A 50 0.99 2.63 -22.15
N THR A 51 -0.07 1.89 -21.80
CA THR A 51 -1.12 2.42 -20.93
C THR A 51 -0.70 2.49 -19.46
N ALA A 52 0.24 1.62 -19.04
CA ALA A 52 0.82 1.60 -17.70
C ALA A 52 1.96 2.62 -17.55
N ASP A 53 2.75 2.82 -18.59
CA ASP A 53 3.88 3.76 -18.65
C ASP A 53 3.40 5.21 -18.85
N ARG A 54 2.80 5.75 -17.80
CA ARG A 54 2.37 7.15 -17.71
C ARG A 54 2.22 7.56 -16.26
N ASP A 55 2.14 8.87 -16.04
CA ASP A 55 1.78 9.39 -14.72
C ASP A 55 0.32 9.06 -14.36
N TYR A 56 0.01 9.17 -13.08
CA TYR A 56 -1.35 9.02 -12.56
C TYR A 56 -2.26 10.10 -13.16
N LEU A 57 -3.46 9.69 -13.57
CA LEU A 57 -4.50 10.65 -13.92
C LEU A 57 -5.05 11.29 -12.64
N PRO A 58 -5.57 12.53 -12.71
CA PRO A 58 -6.10 13.23 -11.53
C PRO A 58 -7.11 12.41 -10.74
N GLU A 59 -8.00 11.66 -11.40
CA GLU A 59 -8.99 10.83 -10.72
C GLU A 59 -8.40 9.56 -10.07
N GLU A 60 -7.29 9.04 -10.61
CA GLU A 60 -6.57 7.91 -10.01
C GLU A 60 -5.83 8.36 -8.75
N GLU A 61 -5.21 9.55 -8.82
CA GLU A 61 -4.58 10.19 -7.67
C GLU A 61 -5.58 10.48 -6.56
N GLU A 62 -6.72 11.09 -6.89
CA GLU A 62 -7.75 11.40 -5.89
C GLU A 62 -8.30 10.13 -5.23
N ALA A 63 -8.57 9.09 -6.01
CA ALA A 63 -8.99 7.79 -5.50
C ALA A 63 -7.93 7.18 -4.57
N ALA A 64 -6.64 7.24 -4.95
CA ALA A 64 -5.55 6.76 -4.12
C ALA A 64 -5.45 7.54 -2.80
N PHE A 65 -5.49 8.88 -2.86
CA PHE A 65 -5.37 9.74 -1.69
C PHE A 65 -6.54 9.57 -0.73
N THR A 66 -7.76 9.38 -1.26
CA THR A 66 -8.93 9.07 -0.45
C THR A 66 -8.82 7.71 0.22
N ALA A 67 -8.44 6.67 -0.55
CA ALA A 67 -8.27 5.31 -0.02
C ALA A 67 -7.16 5.20 1.06
N LEU A 68 -6.18 6.11 1.00
CA LEU A 68 -5.06 6.18 1.92
C LEU A 68 -5.27 7.16 3.08
N GLY A 69 -6.45 7.77 3.17
CA GLY A 69 -6.82 8.70 4.24
C GLY A 69 -6.09 10.04 4.18
N LEU A 70 -5.47 10.41 3.05
CA LEU A 70 -4.84 11.70 2.87
C LEU A 70 -5.85 12.81 2.52
N ARG A 71 -6.90 12.42 1.79
CA ARG A 71 -8.08 13.24 1.47
C ARG A 71 -9.32 12.46 1.91
N ASP A 72 -10.45 13.15 2.01
CA ASP A 72 -11.75 12.51 2.27
C ASP A 72 -12.74 12.99 1.21
N ALA A 73 -13.73 12.16 0.92
CA ALA A 73 -14.73 12.45 -0.11
C ALA A 73 -15.79 13.44 0.38
N GLU A 74 -16.00 13.58 1.70
CA GLU A 74 -17.06 14.43 2.27
C GLU A 74 -16.61 15.35 3.44
N ASP A 75 -15.73 14.93 4.39
CA ASP A 75 -15.52 15.71 5.64
C ASP A 75 -14.06 15.82 6.15
N GLY A 76 -13.08 15.72 5.25
CA GLY A 76 -11.67 15.96 5.53
C GLY A 76 -10.84 14.69 5.78
N GLY A 77 -9.71 14.58 5.08
CA GLY A 77 -8.74 13.50 5.26
C GLY A 77 -8.12 13.51 6.66
N ALA A 78 -7.07 12.72 6.89
CA ALA A 78 -6.61 12.48 8.24
C ALA A 78 -6.33 13.74 9.06
N ALA A 79 -6.78 13.73 10.32
CA ALA A 79 -6.75 14.89 11.20
C ALA A 79 -5.31 15.32 11.51
N CYS A 80 -5.09 16.63 11.61
CA CYS A 80 -3.82 17.20 12.06
C CYS A 80 -3.54 16.79 13.51
N GLN A 81 -2.27 16.65 13.86
CA GLN A 81 -1.80 16.18 15.16
C GLN A 81 -0.77 17.15 15.73
N ASP A 82 -0.91 17.46 17.02
CA ASP A 82 0.08 18.27 17.75
C ASP A 82 1.39 17.50 17.97
N VAL A 83 1.27 16.20 18.25
CA VAL A 83 2.39 15.25 18.41
C VAL A 83 2.19 14.11 17.40
N PRO A 84 2.68 14.27 16.16
CA PRO A 84 2.42 13.30 15.11
C PRO A 84 3.26 12.04 15.30
N ARG A 85 2.67 10.89 15.03
CA ARG A 85 3.31 9.57 15.13
C ARG A 85 3.50 8.94 13.76
N ALA A 86 4.61 8.26 13.52
CA ALA A 86 4.84 7.49 12.30
C ALA A 86 5.23 6.04 12.63
N LEU A 87 4.33 5.11 12.32
CA LEU A 87 4.57 3.68 12.49
C LEU A 87 5.08 3.06 11.19
N PHE A 88 6.26 2.45 11.25
CA PHE A 88 6.86 1.75 10.11
C PHE A 88 6.72 0.24 10.28
N LEU A 89 6.03 -0.39 9.34
CA LEU A 89 5.91 -1.85 9.31
C LEU A 89 6.97 -2.42 8.37
N LEU A 90 8.07 -2.91 8.94
CA LEU A 90 9.22 -3.42 8.19
C LEU A 90 9.09 -4.92 7.93
N GLY A 91 9.50 -5.36 6.74
CA GLY A 91 9.62 -6.78 6.43
C GLY A 91 9.90 -7.03 4.95
N PRO A 92 10.32 -8.24 4.55
CA PRO A 92 10.58 -8.56 3.15
C PRO A 92 9.29 -8.50 2.31
N SER A 93 9.46 -8.54 0.98
CA SER A 93 8.32 -8.78 0.08
C SER A 93 7.70 -10.15 0.40
N GLY A 94 6.38 -10.28 0.28
CA GLY A 94 5.69 -11.53 0.61
C GLY A 94 5.49 -11.82 2.11
N ALA A 95 6.06 -11.02 3.03
CA ALA A 95 5.87 -11.16 4.49
C ALA A 95 4.45 -10.87 4.99
N ARG A 96 3.46 -10.77 4.08
CA ARG A 96 2.05 -10.50 4.38
C ARG A 96 1.83 -9.26 5.24
N LYS A 97 2.65 -8.21 5.06
CA LYS A 97 2.53 -6.92 5.76
C LYS A 97 1.12 -6.34 5.71
N GLY A 98 0.36 -6.57 4.63
CA GLY A 98 -1.05 -6.16 4.54
C GLY A 98 -1.98 -6.79 5.60
N LEU A 99 -1.71 -8.01 6.08
CA LEU A 99 -2.48 -8.62 7.16
C LEU A 99 -2.21 -7.91 8.49
N VAL A 100 -0.93 -7.69 8.81
CA VAL A 100 -0.53 -6.94 10.01
C VAL A 100 -1.04 -5.51 9.94
N LEU A 101 -0.99 -4.89 8.75
CA LEU A 101 -1.53 -3.56 8.50
C LEU A 101 -3.02 -3.48 8.84
N ASN A 102 -3.82 -4.46 8.41
CA ASN A 102 -5.26 -4.50 8.72
C ASN A 102 -5.53 -4.65 10.22
N GLU A 103 -4.74 -5.48 10.91
CA GLU A 103 -4.85 -5.62 12.36
C GLU A 103 -4.44 -4.34 13.10
N LEU A 104 -3.36 -3.69 12.68
CA LEU A 104 -2.91 -2.41 13.22
C LEU A 104 -3.93 -1.31 12.98
N LYS A 105 -4.56 -1.26 11.79
CA LYS A 105 -5.64 -0.31 11.50
C LYS A 105 -6.78 -0.43 12.51
N ALA A 106 -7.20 -1.65 12.84
CA ALA A 106 -8.25 -1.90 13.83
C ALA A 106 -7.80 -1.54 15.26
N LYS A 107 -6.59 -1.94 15.67
CA LYS A 107 -6.08 -1.70 17.03
C LYS A 107 -5.77 -0.24 17.34
N LEU A 108 -5.34 0.52 16.35
CA LEU A 108 -4.96 1.91 16.50
C LEU A 108 -6.15 2.87 16.25
N ASN A 109 -7.39 2.36 16.14
CA ASN A 109 -8.58 3.12 15.77
C ASN A 109 -8.37 3.96 14.49
N LEU A 110 -7.67 3.39 13.51
CA LEU A 110 -7.39 4.01 12.21
C LEU A 110 -8.44 3.65 11.16
N THR A 111 -9.43 2.86 11.54
CA THR A 111 -10.61 2.55 10.74
C THR A 111 -11.75 3.48 11.10
N LYS A 112 -12.49 3.90 10.07
CA LYS A 112 -13.71 4.71 10.13
C LYS A 112 -14.68 4.15 11.19
N THR A 113 -14.77 4.81 12.35
CA THR A 113 -15.80 4.54 13.36
C THR A 113 -16.85 5.65 13.27
N GLY A 114 -18.04 5.33 12.76
CA GLY A 114 -19.12 6.31 12.60
C GLY A 114 -18.81 7.41 11.59
N SER A 115 -19.17 8.66 11.93
CA SER A 115 -18.98 9.88 11.12
C SER A 115 -17.58 10.52 11.25
N GLN A 116 -16.57 9.79 11.74
CA GLN A 116 -15.23 10.36 11.96
C GLN A 116 -14.14 9.84 11.01
N VAL A 117 -13.44 10.84 10.49
CA VAL A 117 -12.16 10.95 9.78
C VAL A 117 -11.12 9.88 10.12
N TYR A 118 -10.41 9.39 9.10
CA TYR A 118 -9.24 8.53 9.27
C TYR A 118 -8.20 9.22 10.17
N ASN A 119 -7.84 8.70 11.34
CA ASN A 119 -6.81 9.37 12.17
C ASN A 119 -5.36 9.13 11.71
N THR A 120 -5.13 8.54 10.54
CA THR A 120 -3.80 8.22 10.01
C THR A 120 -3.80 8.11 8.50
N VAL A 121 -2.74 8.63 7.87
CA VAL A 121 -2.43 8.41 6.46
C VAL A 121 -1.68 7.10 6.32
N ILE A 122 -2.19 6.21 5.47
CA ILE A 122 -1.54 4.94 5.16
C ILE A 122 -0.71 5.13 3.89
N MET A 123 0.57 4.78 3.91
CA MET A 123 1.45 4.91 2.74
C MET A 123 1.76 3.53 2.16
N ASP A 124 0.73 2.89 1.59
CA ASP A 124 0.79 1.54 1.05
C ASP A 124 0.92 1.53 -0.48
N GLY A 125 2.09 1.09 -0.96
CA GLY A 125 2.37 0.99 -2.39
C GLY A 125 1.41 0.07 -3.14
N SER A 126 0.81 -0.94 -2.49
CA SER A 126 -0.19 -1.80 -3.13
C SER A 126 -1.48 -1.04 -3.46
N VAL A 127 -1.92 -0.13 -2.60
CA VAL A 127 -3.09 0.73 -2.86
C VAL A 127 -2.80 1.69 -4.01
N LEU A 128 -1.59 2.27 -4.04
CA LEU A 128 -1.16 3.12 -5.15
C LEU A 128 -1.17 2.37 -6.49
N ARG A 129 -0.64 1.15 -6.53
CA ARG A 129 -0.67 0.31 -7.73
C ARG A 129 -2.09 -0.07 -8.14
N ASN A 130 -2.98 -0.32 -7.18
CA ASN A 130 -4.38 -0.62 -7.43
C ASN A 130 -5.17 0.56 -8.00
N ALA A 131 -4.78 1.79 -7.67
CA ALA A 131 -5.40 2.99 -8.21
C ALA A 131 -4.98 3.29 -9.66
N HIS A 132 -3.81 2.82 -10.10
CA HIS A 132 -3.28 3.09 -11.44
C HIS A 132 -3.95 2.19 -12.50
N LYS A 133 -4.94 2.71 -13.23
CA LYS A 133 -5.77 1.91 -14.15
C LYS A 133 -4.95 1.26 -15.28
N GLY A 134 -3.92 1.93 -15.78
CA GLY A 134 -3.01 1.40 -16.81
C GLY A 134 -2.31 0.12 -16.36
N TYR A 135 -1.55 0.21 -15.27
CA TYR A 135 -0.99 -0.94 -14.57
C TYR A 135 -2.01 -2.04 -14.26
N GLN A 136 -3.21 -1.70 -13.74
CA GLN A 136 -4.24 -2.72 -13.48
C GLN A 136 -4.69 -3.46 -14.75
N LYS A 137 -4.82 -2.77 -15.88
CA LYS A 137 -5.12 -3.42 -17.17
C LYS A 137 -4.03 -4.39 -17.58
N LEU A 138 -2.76 -3.99 -17.44
CA LEU A 138 -1.61 -4.84 -17.75
C LEU A 138 -1.58 -6.10 -16.88
N VAL A 139 -1.69 -5.93 -15.55
CA VAL A 139 -1.69 -7.05 -14.60
C VAL A 139 -2.88 -7.99 -14.84
N ASN A 140 -4.08 -7.45 -15.02
CA ASN A 140 -5.27 -8.28 -15.27
C ASN A 140 -5.16 -9.08 -16.58
N ALA A 141 -4.62 -8.49 -17.64
CA ALA A 141 -4.38 -9.20 -18.90
C ALA A 141 -3.38 -10.37 -18.74
N ALA A 142 -2.36 -10.22 -17.89
CA ALA A 142 -1.45 -11.31 -17.56
C ALA A 142 -2.14 -12.41 -16.73
N LEU A 143 -2.95 -12.02 -15.75
CA LEU A 143 -3.73 -12.95 -14.92
C LEU A 143 -4.73 -13.76 -15.76
N GLU A 144 -5.37 -13.14 -16.75
CA GLU A 144 -6.25 -13.83 -17.72
C GLU A 144 -5.50 -14.88 -18.55
N LYS A 145 -4.20 -14.67 -18.81
CA LYS A 145 -3.31 -15.67 -19.43
C LYS A 145 -2.74 -16.68 -18.43
N GLY A 146 -3.13 -16.62 -17.15
CA GLY A 146 -2.68 -17.55 -16.12
C GLY A 146 -1.25 -17.31 -15.64
N CYS A 147 -0.74 -16.07 -15.77
CA CYS A 147 0.60 -15.71 -15.32
C CYS A 147 0.66 -14.40 -14.54
N ALA A 148 1.79 -14.18 -13.88
CA ALA A 148 2.16 -12.92 -13.25
C ALA A 148 3.32 -12.27 -14.02
N LEU A 149 3.28 -10.95 -14.16
CA LEU A 149 4.37 -10.13 -14.72
C LEU A 149 5.18 -9.56 -13.56
N GLU A 150 6.40 -10.06 -13.35
CA GLU A 150 7.25 -9.57 -12.27
C GLU A 150 7.79 -8.16 -12.56
N GLU A 151 8.02 -7.85 -13.83
CA GLU A 151 8.61 -6.59 -14.27
C GLU A 151 7.57 -5.47 -14.47
N ALA A 152 6.27 -5.75 -14.23
CA ALA A 152 5.22 -4.74 -14.35
C ALA A 152 5.38 -3.60 -13.34
N ASP A 153 5.96 -3.89 -12.16
CA ASP A 153 6.23 -2.87 -11.14
C ASP A 153 7.31 -1.88 -11.58
N ASP A 154 8.25 -2.31 -12.43
CA ASP A 154 9.35 -1.47 -12.93
C ASP A 154 8.84 -0.36 -13.86
N LEU A 155 7.81 -0.66 -14.67
CA LEU A 155 7.19 0.32 -15.57
C LEU A 155 6.61 1.53 -14.82
N ILE A 156 6.06 1.31 -13.62
CA ILE A 156 5.40 2.38 -12.87
C ILE A 156 6.23 2.90 -11.70
N HIS A 157 7.44 2.38 -11.51
CA HIS A 157 8.26 2.65 -10.33
C HIS A 157 8.50 4.14 -10.12
N LEU A 158 8.87 4.86 -11.18
CA LEU A 158 9.15 6.30 -11.11
C LEU A 158 7.89 7.12 -10.75
N TYR A 159 6.73 6.75 -11.28
CA TYR A 159 5.46 7.41 -10.99
C TYR A 159 5.00 7.14 -9.56
N LEU A 160 5.16 5.89 -9.08
CA LEU A 160 4.92 5.53 -7.68
C LEU A 160 5.82 6.32 -6.72
N MET A 161 7.11 6.47 -7.03
CA MET A 161 8.04 7.26 -6.21
C MET A 161 7.62 8.72 -6.16
N LYS A 162 7.27 9.32 -7.31
CA LYS A 162 6.79 10.71 -7.39
C LYS A 162 5.52 10.91 -6.58
N LEU A 163 4.56 9.99 -6.69
CA LEU A 163 3.31 10.06 -5.95
C LEU A 163 3.52 9.86 -4.44
N LYS A 164 4.33 8.89 -4.03
CA LYS A 164 4.71 8.66 -2.61
C LYS A 164 5.39 9.89 -2.02
N LYS A 165 6.30 10.53 -2.77
CA LYS A 165 6.96 11.77 -2.32
C LYS A 165 5.95 12.88 -2.07
N ARG A 166 5.02 13.13 -2.99
CA ARG A 166 3.94 14.12 -2.83
C ARG A 166 3.06 13.81 -1.63
N MET A 167 2.72 12.53 -1.41
CA MET A 167 1.97 12.12 -0.23
C MET A 167 2.71 12.42 1.07
N ILE A 168 4.02 12.14 1.13
CA ILE A 168 4.84 12.47 2.30
C ILE A 168 4.82 13.97 2.55
N GLU A 169 5.12 14.78 1.53
CA GLU A 169 5.12 16.25 1.63
C GLU A 169 3.78 16.78 2.16
N MET A 170 2.65 16.26 1.67
CA MET A 170 1.32 16.66 2.13
C MET A 170 1.01 16.20 3.55
N ALA A 171 1.40 14.98 3.91
CA ALA A 171 1.10 14.41 5.21
C ALA A 171 1.99 14.98 6.34
N THR A 172 3.16 15.52 5.98
CA THR A 172 4.11 16.17 6.89
C THR A 172 4.12 17.69 6.79
N ASP A 173 3.12 18.32 6.14
CA ASP A 173 3.01 19.79 6.05
C ASP A 173 3.09 20.40 7.46
N ALA A 174 3.94 21.42 7.64
CA ALA A 174 4.21 22.02 8.95
C ALA A 174 2.96 22.63 9.62
N ARG A 175 1.95 23.01 8.82
CA ARG A 175 0.66 23.54 9.31
C ARG A 175 -0.33 22.45 9.68
N CYS A 176 -0.12 21.22 9.20
CA CYS A 176 -0.99 20.08 9.48
C CYS A 176 -0.22 18.76 9.31
N LYS A 177 0.49 18.37 10.36
CA LYS A 177 1.15 17.06 10.42
C LYS A 177 0.13 15.98 10.76
N ARG A 178 0.17 14.86 10.06
CA ARG A 178 -0.76 13.74 10.25
C ARG A 178 -0.01 12.52 10.75
N ASN A 179 -0.68 11.65 11.51
CA ASN A 179 -0.12 10.34 11.84
C ASN A 179 0.08 9.53 10.55
N ILE A 180 1.15 8.74 10.50
CA ILE A 180 1.53 7.93 9.35
C ILE A 180 1.61 6.45 9.72
N LEU A 181 1.15 5.60 8.82
CA LEU A 181 1.40 4.17 8.84
C LEU A 181 2.02 3.74 7.50
N MET A 182 3.29 3.36 7.50
CA MET A 182 4.04 3.07 6.28
C MET A 182 4.56 1.63 6.28
N PRO A 183 3.93 0.71 5.52
CA PRO A 183 4.56 -0.58 5.23
C PRO A 183 5.76 -0.38 4.30
N LEU A 184 6.94 -0.81 4.75
CA LEU A 184 8.17 -0.74 3.98
C LEU A 184 8.69 -2.13 3.64
N THR A 185 9.07 -2.32 2.39
CA THR A 185 9.89 -3.45 1.99
C THR A 185 11.36 -3.04 2.11
N CYS A 186 12.04 -3.58 3.10
CA CYS A 186 13.46 -3.30 3.32
C CYS A 186 14.33 -4.32 2.60
N SER A 187 14.75 -3.99 1.38
CA SER A 187 15.83 -4.71 0.70
C SER A 187 17.22 -4.28 1.20
N ASN A 188 17.33 -3.05 1.72
CA ASN A 188 18.57 -2.48 2.23
C ASN A 188 18.31 -1.61 3.47
N TYR A 189 19.05 -1.85 4.56
CA TYR A 189 18.95 -1.09 5.82
C TYR A 189 19.06 0.42 5.59
N LYS A 190 20.00 0.87 4.75
CA LYS A 190 20.23 2.30 4.50
C LYS A 190 18.99 2.98 3.92
N VAL A 191 18.28 2.30 3.01
CA VAL A 191 17.09 2.86 2.35
C VAL A 191 15.93 3.01 3.34
N CYS A 192 15.72 2.03 4.22
CA CYS A 192 14.63 2.10 5.19
C CYS A 192 14.86 3.11 6.32
N VAL A 193 16.11 3.28 6.73
CA VAL A 193 16.46 4.22 7.81
C VAL A 193 16.39 5.67 7.34
N GLN A 194 16.54 5.94 6.04
CA GLN A 194 16.39 7.27 5.47
C GLN A 194 14.97 7.84 5.71
N ASP A 195 13.93 7.10 5.35
CA ASP A 195 12.53 7.51 5.59
C ASP A 195 12.30 7.70 7.10
N ILE A 196 12.70 6.73 7.93
CA ILE A 196 12.55 6.80 9.40
C ILE A 196 13.22 8.05 9.99
N ASN A 197 14.47 8.33 9.62
CA ASN A 197 15.21 9.49 10.12
C ASN A 197 14.62 10.81 9.61
N ALA A 198 14.10 10.84 8.39
CA ALA A 198 13.41 12.01 7.86
C ALA A 198 12.15 12.33 8.67
N PHE A 199 11.36 11.34 9.07
CA PHE A 199 10.21 11.54 9.94
C PHE A 199 10.62 12.03 11.34
N LYS A 200 11.64 11.42 11.96
CA LYS A 200 12.20 11.90 13.24
C LYS A 200 12.67 13.35 13.16
N ALA A 201 13.38 13.72 12.11
CA ALA A 201 13.86 15.09 11.89
C ALA A 201 12.71 16.10 11.71
N ASN A 202 11.55 15.64 11.23
CA ASN A 202 10.33 16.44 11.13
C ASN A 202 9.49 16.45 12.42
N GLY A 203 10.02 15.95 13.54
CA GLY A 203 9.38 15.99 14.86
C GLY A 203 8.30 14.92 15.07
N TYR A 204 8.36 13.82 14.31
CA TYR A 204 7.50 12.67 14.54
C TYR A 204 8.05 11.79 15.66
N ASP A 205 7.14 11.22 16.45
CA ASP A 205 7.40 10.07 17.29
C ASP A 205 7.36 8.80 16.42
N VAL A 206 8.48 8.06 16.37
CA VAL A 206 8.71 6.95 15.41
C VAL A 206 9.10 5.66 16.13
#